data_AF-A0A162RCT7-F1
#
_entry.id   AF-A0A162RCT7-F1
#
_cell.length_a   1.000
_cell.length_b   1.000
_cell.length_c   1.000
_cell.angle_alpha   90.00
_cell.angle_beta   90.00
_cell.angle_gamma   90.00
#
_symmetry.space_group_name_H-M   'P 1'
#
loop_
_entity.id
_entity.type
_entity.pdbx_description
1 polymer ?
#
loop_
_entity_poly.entity_id
_entity_poly.type
_entity_poly.pdbx_seq_one_letter_code
_entity_poly.pdbx_strand_id
1 'polypeptide(L)' 'MKTNTAKRQFAGFLLMGIGAFIGFISCVLSLLNPIPELYNLILYGLTSVAIVVALIGLYLVLE' A
#
# COMPACT_ATOMS: atom_id res chain seq x y z
N MET A 1 -26.82 -17.23 5.46
CA MET A 1 -26.09 -16.94 4.20
C MET A 1 -24.63 -16.71 4.57
N LYS A 2 -23.77 -17.74 4.53
CA LYS A 2 -22.45 -17.74 5.19
C LYS A 2 -21.40 -18.44 4.31
N THR A 3 -21.10 -17.91 3.13
CA THR A 3 -20.15 -18.56 2.19
C THR A 3 -19.57 -17.60 1.14
N ASN A 4 -19.09 -16.39 1.48
CA ASN A 4 -18.30 -15.58 0.52
C ASN A 4 -17.28 -14.59 1.13
N THR A 5 -17.22 -14.45 2.46
CA THR A 5 -16.34 -13.45 3.09
C THR A 5 -14.86 -13.84 3.07
N ALA A 6 -14.53 -15.13 3.22
CA ALA A 6 -13.13 -15.60 3.26
C ALA A 6 -12.34 -15.30 1.98
N LYS A 7 -12.98 -15.39 0.80
CA LYS A 7 -12.35 -15.04 -0.48
C LYS A 7 -12.10 -13.53 -0.60
N ARG A 8 -12.99 -12.71 -0.03
CA ARG A 8 -12.88 -11.25 -0.03
C ARG A 8 -11.82 -10.77 0.96
N GLN A 9 -11.76 -11.36 2.16
CA GLN A 9 -10.69 -11.13 3.12
C GLN A 9 -9.32 -11.48 2.55
N PHE A 10 -9.19 -12.58 1.81
CA PHE A 10 -7.92 -12.96 1.18
C PHE A 10 -7.51 -11.99 0.07
N ALA A 11 -8.48 -11.50 -0.73
CA ALA A 11 -8.24 -10.46 -1.72
C ALA A 11 -7.82 -9.13 -1.07
N GLY A 12 -8.48 -8.74 0.03
CA GLY A 12 -8.11 -7.57 0.82
C GLY A 12 -6.71 -7.70 1.41
N PHE A 13 -6.35 -8.87 1.92
CA PHE A 13 -5.02 -9.13 2.49
C PHE A 13 -3.92 -9.05 1.43
N LEU A 14 -4.18 -9.55 0.22
CA LEU A 14 -3.25 -9.42 -0.91
C LEU A 14 -3.07 -7.95 -1.31
N LEU A 15 -4.17 -7.20 -1.37
CA LEU A 15 -4.17 -5.78 -1.76
C LEU A 15 -3.47 -4.90 -0.70
N MET A 16 -3.69 -5.21 0.57
CA MET A 16 -2.99 -4.59 1.71
C MET A 16 -1.49 -4.93 1.69
N GLY A 17 -1.12 -6.17 1.39
CA GLY A 17 0.26 -6.59 1.24
C GLY A 17 0.98 -5.88 0.10
N ILE A 18 0.33 -5.73 -1.05
CA ILE A 18 0.87 -4.98 -2.20
C ILE A 18 1.03 -3.49 -1.85
N GLY A 19 0.04 -2.87 -1.21
CA GLY A 19 0.11 -1.48 -0.76
C GLY A 19 1.24 -1.24 0.24
N ALA A 20 1.40 -2.15 1.21
CA ALA A 20 2.48 -2.10 2.19
C ALA A 20 3.87 -2.30 1.54
N PHE A 21 3.98 -3.19 0.56
CA PHE A 21 5.24 -3.45 -0.15
C PHE A 21 5.67 -2.25 -1.02
N ILE A 22 4.71 -1.64 -1.74
CA ILE A 22 4.95 -0.43 -2.52
C ILE A 22 5.35 0.74 -1.61
N GLY A 23 4.67 0.91 -0.47
CA GLY A 23 5.03 1.92 0.53
C GLY A 23 6.41 1.70 1.13
N PHE A 24 6.78 0.44 1.40
CA PHE A 24 8.10 0.07 1.90
C PHE A 24 9.21 0.38 0.89
N ILE A 25 9.00 0.02 -0.38
CA ILE A 25 9.93 0.37 -1.47
C ILE A 25 10.06 1.89 -1.60
N SER A 26 8.94 2.63 -1.56
CA SER A 26 8.94 4.10 -1.59
C SER A 26 9.78 4.71 -0.46
N CYS A 27 9.69 4.14 0.75
CA CYS A 27 10.43 4.57 1.92
C CYS A 27 11.94 4.26 1.81
N VAL A 28 12.30 3.05 1.35
CA VAL A 28 13.69 2.64 1.13
C VAL A 28 14.35 3.47 0.01
N LEU A 29 13.63 3.73 -1.08
CA LEU A 29 14.13 4.52 -2.20
C LEU A 29 14.35 5.99 -1.81
N SER A 30 13.50 6.50 -0.93
CA SER A 30 13.65 7.82 -0.32
C SER A 30 14.87 7.87 0.60
N LEU A 31 15.08 6.86 1.45
CA LEU A 31 16.25 6.79 2.33
C LEU A 31 17.59 6.67 1.59
N LEU A 32 17.62 5.95 0.46
CA LEU A 32 18.81 5.82 -0.40
C LEU A 32 19.19 7.14 -1.09
N ASN A 33 18.28 8.13 -1.10
CA ASN A 33 18.48 9.51 -1.53
C ASN A 33 19.34 9.67 -2.81
N PRO A 34 18.99 8.98 -3.92
CA PRO A 34 19.79 9.05 -5.13
C PRO A 34 19.71 10.43 -5.80
N ILE A 35 18.55 11.12 -5.72
CA ILE A 35 18.29 12.43 -6.36
C ILE A 35 17.26 13.23 -5.51
N PRO A 36 17.57 14.45 -5.04
CA PRO A 36 16.72 15.22 -4.12
C PRO A 36 15.39 15.70 -4.71
N GLU A 37 15.31 15.92 -6.02
CA GLU A 37 14.07 16.28 -6.74
C GLU A 37 13.07 15.09 -6.80
N LEU A 38 13.59 13.88 -6.98
CA LEU A 38 12.76 12.67 -7.09
C LEU A 38 12.25 12.23 -5.71
N TYR A 39 12.97 12.59 -4.64
CA TYR A 39 12.57 12.34 -3.25
C TYR A 39 11.19 12.93 -2.97
N ASN A 40 10.93 14.20 -3.30
CA ASN A 40 9.62 14.81 -3.04
C ASN A 40 8.49 14.17 -3.86
N LEU A 41 8.75 13.78 -5.11
CA LEU A 41 7.75 13.14 -5.96
C LEU A 41 7.39 11.74 -5.45
N ILE A 42 8.38 10.96 -4.99
CA ILE A 42 8.18 9.61 -4.45
C ILE A 42 7.55 9.69 -3.06
N LEU A 43 8.08 10.54 -2.16
CA LEU A 43 7.58 10.67 -0.80
C LEU A 43 6.14 11.21 -0.79
N TYR A 44 5.84 12.23 -1.60
CA TYR A 44 4.52 12.88 -1.58
C TYR A 44 3.53 12.26 -2.55
N GLY A 45 3.98 11.77 -3.71
CA GLY A 45 3.12 11.13 -4.70
C GLY A 45 2.93 9.64 -4.40
N LEU A 46 4.01 8.87 -4.50
CA LEU A 46 3.94 7.42 -4.41
C LEU A 46 3.56 6.91 -3.01
N THR A 47 4.09 7.53 -1.96
CA THR A 47 3.77 7.13 -0.57
C THR A 47 2.32 7.46 -0.19
N SER A 48 1.79 8.60 -0.61
CA SER A 48 0.39 8.95 -0.39
C SER A 48 -0.55 7.96 -1.08
N VAL A 49 -0.23 7.57 -2.32
CA VAL A 49 -0.98 6.53 -3.04
C VAL A 49 -0.84 5.17 -2.34
N ALA A 50 0.35 4.80 -1.88
CA ALA A 50 0.57 3.56 -1.15
C ALA A 50 -0.25 3.49 0.15
N ILE A 51 -0.36 4.60 0.90
CA ILE A 51 -1.18 4.69 2.11
C ILE A 51 -2.65 4.51 1.78
N VAL A 52 -3.16 5.16 0.73
CA VAL A 52 -4.56 5.01 0.29
C VAL A 52 -4.85 3.56 -0.11
N VAL A 53 -3.95 2.93 -0.88
CA VAL A 53 -4.09 1.52 -1.29
C VAL A 53 -4.04 0.59 -0.08
N ALA A 54 -3.17 0.86 0.90
CA ALA A 54 -3.09 0.09 2.14
C ALA A 54 -4.35 0.23 3.01
N LEU A 55 -4.92 1.44 3.10
CA LEU A 55 -6.18 1.70 3.82
C LEU A 55 -7.38 1.04 3.14
N ILE A 56 -7.45 1.07 1.81
CA ILE A 56 -8.47 0.35 1.04
C ILE A 56 -8.33 -1.17 1.25
N GLY A 57 -7.10 -1.69 1.21
CA GLY A 57 -6.84 -3.10 1.51
C GLY A 57 -7.27 -3.47 2.94
N LEU A 58 -6.95 -2.64 3.92
CA LEU A 58 -7.35 -2.84 5.32
C LEU A 58 -8.86 -2.80 5.50
N TYR A 59 -9.56 -1.87 4.83
CA TYR A 59 -11.03 -1.79 4.84
C TYR A 59 -11.65 -3.09 4.29
N LEU A 60 -11.11 -3.62 3.20
CA LEU A 60 -11.58 -4.87 2.58
C LEU A 60 -11.26 -6.13 3.40
N VAL A 61 -10.32 -6.05 4.34
CA VAL A 61 -10.01 -7.11 5.30
C VAL A 61 -10.92 -7.04 6.53
N LEU A 62 -11.27 -5.82 6.98
CA LEU A 62 -12.16 -5.59 8.12
C LEU A 62 -13.64 -5.82 7.79
N GLU A 63 -14.04 -5.59 6.54
CA GLU A 63 -15.41 -5.78 6.02
C GLU A 63 -15.68 -7.20 5.50
#